data_AF-A0A3D5L0Q9-F1
#
_entry.id   AF-A0A3D5L0Q9-F1
#
_cell.length_a   1.000
_cell.length_b   1.000
_cell.length_c   1.000
_cell.angle_alpha   90.00
_cell.angle_beta   90.00
_cell.angle_gamma   90.00
#
_symmetry.space_group_name_H-M   'P 1'
#
loop_
_entity.id
_entity.type
_entity.pdbx_description
1 polymer ?
#
loop_
_entity_poly.entity_id
_entity_poly.type
_entity_poly.pdbx_seq_one_letter_code
_entity_poly.pdbx_strand_id
1 'polypeptide(L)'
;MAAEKKQSTLSYFTNGLIKENPVLVLVIGTCPTLATSTSVETGLGMGLAATAVLVCSNFVISLLHKAIPDKVRIPCFITVIAGFVTLVEMILQAYVPSLYSALGIYLPLIVVNCIILGRAEMFASKHGPGASILDGLGMGLGFTFTLCIMGTIREILGSGTWLAGDWFGLAPGFKGIQLQAAFNVPGMGIMTMVPGGFFTFACVMATVHYFTRDKSKIRKDFGCAACTMQDVCTDEKKQAETAERAHQIMQASFKAHEEGGKNA
;
A
#
# COMPACT_ATOMS: atom_id res chain seq x y z
N MET A 1 26.34 4.00 12.06
CA MET A 1 25.64 3.72 13.33
C MET A 1 24.95 5.00 13.77
N ALA A 2 23.68 5.18 13.38
CA ALA A 2 22.89 6.35 13.78
C ALA A 2 22.14 6.02 15.08
N ALA A 3 22.17 6.96 16.01
CA ALA A 3 21.65 6.84 17.36
C ALA A 3 20.20 6.34 17.41
N GLU A 4 19.97 5.28 18.18
CA GLU A 4 18.64 4.87 18.64
C GLU A 4 18.05 5.97 19.53
N LYS A 5 17.22 6.83 18.96
CA LYS A 5 16.29 7.64 19.75
C LYS A 5 15.12 6.72 20.10
N LYS A 6 15.02 6.34 21.37
CA LYS A 6 13.87 5.64 21.99
C LYS A 6 12.57 6.40 21.69
N GLN A 7 11.95 6.15 20.54
CA GLN A 7 10.66 6.75 20.19
C GLN A 7 9.55 5.99 20.87
N SER A 8 8.70 6.73 21.58
CA SER A 8 7.55 6.20 22.31
C SER A 8 6.69 5.34 21.39
N THR A 9 6.25 4.20 21.90
CA THR A 9 5.31 3.23 21.33
C THR A 9 4.05 3.90 20.74
N LEU A 10 3.60 5.01 21.35
CA LEU A 10 2.50 5.85 20.86
C LEU A 10 2.84 6.74 19.67
N SER A 11 4.11 7.09 19.48
CA SER A 11 4.57 7.94 18.36
C SER A 11 4.50 7.20 17.03
N TYR A 12 4.64 5.87 16.99
CA TYR A 12 4.47 5.08 15.76
C TYR A 12 3.01 5.09 15.29
N PHE A 13 2.07 4.96 16.24
CA PHE A 13 0.64 4.98 15.97
C PHE A 13 0.15 6.37 15.51
N THR A 14 0.58 7.45 16.18
CA THR A 14 0.15 8.81 15.83
C THR A 14 0.85 9.37 14.59
N ASN A 15 2.10 8.98 14.31
CA ASN A 15 2.79 9.37 13.08
C ASN A 15 2.15 8.73 11.83
N GLY A 16 1.77 7.45 11.90
CA GLY A 16 1.09 6.76 10.78
C GLY A 16 -0.32 7.29 10.47
N LEU A 17 -1.00 7.83 11.49
CA LEU A 17 -2.36 8.37 11.33
C LEU A 17 -2.38 9.81 10.79
N ILE A 18 -1.44 10.68 11.20
CA ILE A 18 -1.54 12.14 10.96
C ILE A 18 -0.35 12.75 10.19
N LYS A 19 0.87 12.20 10.27
CA LYS A 19 2.06 12.79 9.61
C LYS A 19 2.52 12.06 8.35
N GLU A 20 2.36 10.76 8.29
CA GLU A 20 2.86 9.90 7.19
C GLU A 20 1.70 9.08 6.60
N ASN A 21 0.65 9.76 6.11
CA ASN A 21 -0.49 9.03 5.55
C ASN A 21 0.00 8.17 4.36
N PRO A 22 -0.13 6.83 4.43
CA PRO A 22 0.46 5.91 3.44
C PRO A 22 0.00 6.18 2.02
N VAL A 23 -1.27 6.55 1.87
CA VAL A 23 -1.85 6.76 0.56
C VAL A 23 -1.54 8.15 0.04
N LEU A 24 -1.57 9.16 0.92
CA LEU A 24 -1.49 10.57 0.53
C LEU A 24 -0.07 11.15 0.47
N VAL A 25 0.89 10.54 1.18
CA VAL A 25 2.28 11.02 1.21
C VAL A 25 3.21 10.04 0.51
N LEU A 26 3.00 8.73 0.70
CA LEU A 26 3.88 7.69 0.14
C LEU A 26 3.36 7.13 -1.20
N VAL A 27 2.11 7.42 -1.58
CA VAL A 27 1.49 6.97 -2.85
C VAL A 27 1.56 5.44 -3.01
N ILE A 28 1.43 4.70 -1.90
CA ILE A 28 1.38 3.23 -1.90
C ILE A 28 -0.05 2.74 -1.64
N GLY A 29 -0.42 1.58 -2.21
CA GLY A 29 -1.76 1.02 -2.06
C GLY A 29 -2.84 1.71 -2.89
N THR A 30 -2.47 2.34 -4.01
CA THR A 30 -3.38 3.03 -4.92
C THR A 30 -4.31 2.07 -5.66
N CYS A 31 -3.87 0.85 -5.98
CA CYS A 31 -4.67 -0.15 -6.70
C CYS A 31 -5.99 -0.49 -5.99
N PRO A 32 -5.99 -0.92 -4.71
CA PRO A 32 -7.25 -1.16 -4.00
C PRO A 32 -8.01 0.14 -3.72
N THR A 33 -7.30 1.26 -3.56
CA THR A 33 -7.91 2.58 -3.32
C THR A 33 -8.80 3.03 -4.47
N LEU A 34 -8.32 2.93 -5.71
CA LEU A 34 -9.07 3.38 -6.87
C LEU A 34 -10.24 2.45 -7.20
N ALA A 35 -10.08 1.15 -6.93
CA ALA A 35 -11.10 0.13 -7.17
C ALA A 35 -12.26 0.17 -6.17
N THR A 36 -11.99 0.42 -4.87
CA THR A 36 -12.98 0.27 -3.79
C THR A 36 -13.48 1.59 -3.20
N SER A 37 -13.12 2.73 -3.79
CA SER A 37 -13.58 4.06 -3.33
C SER A 37 -14.86 4.56 -4.02
N THR A 38 -15.63 3.69 -4.69
CA THR A 38 -16.90 4.08 -5.30
C THR A 38 -17.99 4.39 -4.27
N SER A 39 -17.92 3.79 -3.09
CA SER A 39 -18.86 3.97 -1.99
C SER A 39 -18.12 3.91 -0.65
N VAL A 40 -18.66 4.56 0.37
CA VAL A 40 -18.06 4.57 1.72
C VAL A 40 -18.09 3.18 2.35
N GLU A 41 -19.16 2.41 2.14
CA GLU A 41 -19.32 1.07 2.70
C GLU A 41 -18.23 0.10 2.20
N THR A 42 -18.01 0.05 0.89
CA THR A 42 -17.00 -0.82 0.27
C THR A 42 -15.58 -0.38 0.61
N GLY A 43 -15.33 0.93 0.65
CA GLY A 43 -14.05 1.48 1.07
C GLY A 43 -13.74 1.19 2.54
N LEU A 44 -14.72 1.31 3.43
CA LEU A 44 -14.54 1.01 4.85
C LEU A 44 -14.32 -0.49 5.07
N GLY A 45 -15.10 -1.35 4.40
CA GLY A 45 -14.93 -2.80 4.45
C GLY A 45 -13.53 -3.24 3.99
N MET A 46 -13.06 -2.69 2.87
CA MET A 46 -11.74 -3.00 2.32
C MET A 46 -10.62 -2.48 3.23
N GLY A 47 -10.77 -1.27 3.78
CA GLY A 47 -9.80 -0.67 4.68
C GLY A 47 -9.65 -1.45 5.99
N LEU A 48 -10.77 -1.82 6.62
CA LEU A 48 -10.77 -2.60 7.85
C LEU A 48 -10.21 -4.01 7.64
N ALA A 49 -10.59 -4.68 6.56
CA ALA A 49 -10.04 -5.98 6.18
C ALA A 49 -8.52 -5.90 5.96
N ALA A 50 -8.05 -4.90 5.20
CA ALA A 50 -6.62 -4.70 4.97
C ALA A 50 -5.86 -4.34 6.25
N THR A 51 -6.46 -3.59 7.18
CA THR A 51 -5.86 -3.27 8.49
C THR A 51 -5.70 -4.52 9.34
N ALA A 52 -6.72 -5.39 9.40
CA ALA A 52 -6.65 -6.65 10.12
C ALA A 52 -5.55 -7.55 9.55
N VAL A 53 -5.49 -7.70 8.22
CA VAL A 53 -4.44 -8.48 7.55
C VAL A 53 -3.06 -7.88 7.83
N LEU A 54 -2.89 -6.57 7.70
CA LEU A 54 -1.63 -5.87 7.91
C LEU A 54 -1.07 -6.07 9.33
N VAL A 55 -1.93 -6.00 10.35
CA VAL A 55 -1.53 -6.20 11.74
C VAL A 55 -1.10 -7.65 11.98
N CYS A 56 -1.91 -8.62 11.53
CA CYS A 56 -1.62 -10.04 11.68
C CYS A 56 -0.36 -10.46 10.92
N SER A 57 -0.20 -10.02 9.67
CA SER A 57 0.97 -10.32 8.86
C SER A 57 2.23 -9.69 9.44
N ASN A 58 2.19 -8.44 9.89
CA ASN A 58 3.35 -7.78 10.49
C ASN A 58 3.80 -8.43 11.79
N PHE A 59 2.85 -8.90 12.61
CA PHE A 59 3.16 -9.64 13.83
C PHE A 59 3.90 -10.95 13.53
N VAL A 60 3.37 -11.76 12.60
CA VAL A 60 3.97 -13.05 12.24
C VAL A 60 5.30 -12.87 11.53
N ILE A 61 5.40 -11.93 10.60
CA ILE A 61 6.65 -11.67 9.87
C ILE A 61 7.75 -11.19 10.82
N SER A 62 7.44 -10.37 11.83
CA SER A 62 8.39 -9.97 12.86
C SER A 62 8.93 -11.15 13.70
N LEU A 63 8.18 -12.24 13.83
CA LEU A 63 8.68 -13.46 14.46
C LEU A 63 9.49 -14.34 13.51
N LEU A 64 9.07 -14.41 12.24
CA LEU A 64 9.66 -15.31 11.24
C LEU A 64 10.91 -14.74 10.55
N HIS A 65 11.15 -13.42 10.57
CA HIS A 65 12.21 -12.79 9.78
C HIS A 65 13.62 -13.35 10.05
N LYS A 66 13.88 -13.89 11.25
CA LYS A 66 15.19 -14.49 11.61
C LYS A 66 15.47 -15.81 10.91
N ALA A 67 14.44 -16.53 10.50
CA ALA A 67 14.57 -17.83 9.85
C ALA A 67 14.61 -17.73 8.32
N ILE A 68 14.29 -16.57 7.74
CA ILE A 68 14.09 -16.40 6.29
C ILE A 68 15.37 -15.82 5.67
N PRO A 69 16.01 -16.50 4.70
CA PRO A 69 17.16 -15.96 3.99
C PRO A 69 16.76 -14.85 3.01
N ASP A 70 17.62 -13.83 2.88
CA ASP A 70 17.31 -12.59 2.15
C ASP A 70 16.89 -12.80 0.68
N LYS A 71 17.40 -13.84 0.03
CA LYS A 71 17.13 -14.14 -1.37
C LYS A 71 15.67 -14.50 -1.67
N VAL A 72 14.91 -14.98 -0.68
CA VAL A 72 13.53 -15.48 -0.86
C VAL A 72 12.53 -14.73 0.03
N ARG A 73 12.92 -13.56 0.56
CA ARG A 73 12.11 -12.80 1.52
C ARG A 73 10.76 -12.38 0.95
N ILE A 74 10.74 -11.76 -0.23
CA ILE A 74 9.51 -11.20 -0.84
C ILE A 74 8.47 -12.31 -1.09
N PRO A 75 8.78 -13.44 -1.77
CA PRO A 75 7.82 -14.53 -1.94
C PRO A 75 7.30 -15.09 -0.62
N CYS A 76 8.17 -15.23 0.39
CA CYS A 76 7.79 -15.76 1.70
C CYS A 76 6.81 -14.84 2.45
N PHE A 77 6.94 -13.51 2.31
CA PHE A 77 5.98 -12.58 2.90
C PHE A 77 4.62 -12.63 2.20
N ILE A 78 4.61 -12.73 0.87
CA ILE A 78 3.38 -12.82 0.10
C ILE A 78 2.59 -14.09 0.47
N THR A 79 3.25 -15.23 0.70
CA THR A 79 2.53 -16.47 1.12
C THR A 79 1.92 -16.35 2.51
N VAL A 80 2.62 -15.70 3.46
CA VAL A 80 2.07 -15.42 4.80
C VAL A 80 0.86 -14.49 4.70
N ILE A 81 0.96 -13.41 3.91
CA ILE A 81 -0.14 -12.47 3.69
C ILE A 81 -1.33 -13.17 3.02
N ALA A 82 -1.09 -13.99 1.99
CA ALA A 82 -2.13 -14.74 1.30
C ALA A 82 -2.90 -15.66 2.26
N GLY A 83 -2.20 -16.35 3.15
CA GLY A 83 -2.84 -17.17 4.19
C GLY A 83 -3.79 -16.35 5.07
N PHE A 84 -3.37 -15.16 5.51
CA PHE A 84 -4.25 -14.27 6.29
C PHE A 84 -5.43 -13.71 5.50
N VAL A 85 -5.23 -13.37 4.22
CA VAL A 85 -6.32 -12.92 3.35
C VAL A 85 -7.36 -14.02 3.17
N THR A 86 -6.94 -15.28 2.98
CA THR A 86 -7.86 -16.42 2.89
C THR A 86 -8.63 -16.65 4.21
N LEU A 87 -8.00 -16.44 5.37
CA LEU A 87 -8.72 -16.49 6.65
C LEU A 87 -9.80 -15.39 6.74
N VAL A 88 -9.48 -14.18 6.31
CA VAL A 88 -10.44 -13.06 6.29
C VAL A 88 -11.56 -13.32 5.27
N GLU A 89 -11.25 -13.93 4.14
CA GLU A 89 -12.25 -14.34 3.14
C GLU A 89 -13.32 -15.25 3.74
N MET A 90 -12.90 -16.30 4.46
CA MET A 90 -13.81 -17.24 5.12
C MET A 90 -14.64 -16.57 6.22
N ILE A 91 -14.03 -15.65 6.99
CA ILE A 91 -14.75 -14.89 8.03
C ILE A 91 -15.82 -13.99 7.40
N LEU A 92 -15.50 -13.28 6.32
CA LEU A 92 -16.45 -12.41 5.64
C LEU A 92 -17.62 -13.20 5.06
N GLN A 93 -17.35 -14.34 4.43
CA GLN A 93 -18.39 -15.21 3.91
C GLN A 93 -19.34 -15.74 5.00
N ALA A 94 -18.84 -15.97 6.22
CA ALA A 94 -19.62 -16.51 7.33
C ALA A 94 -20.44 -15.44 8.08
N TYR A 95 -19.89 -14.25 8.31
CA TYR A 95 -20.52 -13.22 9.16
C TYR A 95 -21.18 -12.08 8.39
N VAL A 96 -20.68 -11.71 7.21
CA VAL A 96 -21.14 -10.52 6.47
C VAL A 96 -21.26 -10.82 4.97
N PRO A 97 -22.28 -11.60 4.54
CA PRO A 97 -22.43 -12.03 3.15
C PRO A 97 -22.67 -10.86 2.18
N SER A 98 -23.31 -9.77 2.63
CA SER A 98 -23.51 -8.56 1.82
C SER A 98 -22.17 -7.95 1.38
N LEU A 99 -21.21 -7.86 2.31
CA LEU A 99 -19.89 -7.31 2.04
C LEU A 99 -19.06 -8.29 1.21
N TYR A 100 -19.20 -9.60 1.43
CA TYR A 100 -18.53 -10.61 0.61
C TYR A 100 -18.97 -10.56 -0.86
N SER A 101 -20.27 -10.36 -1.14
CA SER A 101 -20.75 -10.21 -2.52
C SER A 101 -20.18 -8.98 -3.24
N ALA A 102 -19.90 -7.90 -2.51
CA ALA A 102 -19.32 -6.68 -3.08
C ALA A 102 -17.78 -6.72 -3.18
N LEU A 103 -17.10 -7.27 -2.17
CA LEU A 103 -15.64 -7.26 -2.06
C LEU A 103 -14.97 -8.55 -2.52
N GLY A 104 -15.69 -9.66 -2.68
CA GLY A 104 -15.12 -11.00 -2.95
C GLY A 104 -14.10 -11.00 -4.09
N ILE A 105 -14.42 -10.34 -5.20
CA ILE A 105 -13.51 -10.23 -6.36
C ILE A 105 -12.30 -9.30 -6.11
N TYR A 106 -12.39 -8.43 -5.11
CA TYR A 106 -11.37 -7.47 -4.71
C TYR A 106 -10.46 -7.96 -3.59
N LEU A 107 -10.79 -9.05 -2.88
CA LEU A 107 -9.93 -9.61 -1.82
C LEU A 107 -8.51 -9.97 -2.30
N PRO A 108 -8.29 -10.53 -3.52
CA PRO A 108 -6.95 -10.75 -4.04
C PRO A 108 -6.11 -9.46 -4.16
N LEU A 109 -6.74 -8.29 -4.29
CA LEU A 109 -6.03 -7.00 -4.31
C LEU A 109 -5.42 -6.65 -2.95
N ILE A 110 -5.87 -7.28 -1.86
CA ILE A 110 -5.23 -7.15 -0.54
C ILE A 110 -3.86 -7.82 -0.56
N VAL A 111 -3.73 -9.02 -1.16
CA VAL A 111 -2.46 -9.77 -1.19
C VAL A 111 -1.38 -8.99 -1.93
N VAL A 112 -1.74 -8.36 -3.05
CA VAL A 112 -0.83 -7.55 -3.87
C VAL A 112 -0.80 -6.07 -3.45
N ASN A 113 -1.35 -5.74 -2.28
CA ASN A 113 -1.36 -4.36 -1.80
C ASN A 113 0.06 -3.93 -1.38
N CYS A 114 0.60 -2.94 -2.09
CA CYS A 114 1.94 -2.41 -1.84
C CYS A 114 2.12 -1.86 -0.42
N ILE A 115 1.05 -1.44 0.27
CA ILE A 115 1.14 -1.02 1.68
C ILE A 115 1.52 -2.20 2.58
N ILE A 116 0.95 -3.38 2.35
CA ILE A 116 1.16 -4.55 3.21
C ILE A 116 2.56 -5.10 2.99
N LEU A 117 2.96 -5.29 1.74
CA LEU A 117 4.30 -5.76 1.41
C LEU A 117 5.38 -4.77 1.85
N GLY A 118 5.19 -3.48 1.57
CA GLY A 118 6.18 -2.44 1.88
C GLY A 118 6.42 -2.27 3.39
N ARG A 119 5.37 -2.35 4.22
CA ARG A 119 5.52 -2.29 5.69
C ARG A 119 6.10 -3.58 6.27
N ALA A 120 5.75 -4.74 5.72
CA ALA A 120 6.35 -6.01 6.12
C ALA A 120 7.87 -6.02 5.89
N GLU A 121 8.34 -5.51 4.76
CA GLU A 121 9.75 -5.45 4.42
C GLU A 121 10.51 -4.37 5.20
N MET A 122 10.00 -3.14 5.23
CA MET A 122 10.74 -2.00 5.78
C MET A 122 10.68 -1.92 7.31
N PHE A 123 9.60 -2.42 7.93
CA PHE A 123 9.37 -2.31 9.37
C PHE A 123 9.36 -3.67 10.08
N ALA A 124 8.50 -4.60 9.66
CA ALA A 124 8.34 -5.88 10.37
C ALA A 124 9.61 -6.75 10.34
N SER A 125 10.41 -6.65 9.27
CA SER A 125 11.67 -7.40 9.13
C SER A 125 12.81 -6.88 10.01
N LYS A 126 12.67 -5.70 10.61
CA LYS A 126 13.75 -5.00 11.35
C LYS A 126 13.39 -4.69 12.80
N HIS A 127 12.11 -4.75 13.15
CA HIS A 127 11.60 -4.42 14.49
C HIS A 127 10.91 -5.62 15.15
N GLY A 128 10.80 -5.57 16.49
CA GLY A 128 10.12 -6.60 17.27
C GLY A 128 8.59 -6.55 17.16
N PRO A 129 7.90 -7.63 17.59
CA PRO A 129 6.49 -7.87 17.28
C PRO A 129 5.54 -6.80 17.83
N GLY A 130 5.81 -6.29 19.03
CA GLY A 130 4.98 -5.24 19.65
C GLY A 130 5.03 -3.91 18.91
N ALA A 131 6.18 -3.54 18.33
CA ALA A 131 6.30 -2.34 17.52
C ALA A 131 5.61 -2.52 16.15
N SER A 132 5.75 -3.71 15.55
CA SER A 132 5.19 -4.03 14.23
C SER A 132 3.65 -4.05 14.21
N ILE A 133 3.02 -4.45 15.31
CA ILE A 133 1.55 -4.37 15.48
C ILE A 133 1.08 -2.91 15.42
N LEU A 134 1.76 -2.01 16.15
CA LEU A 134 1.35 -0.61 16.25
C LEU A 134 1.58 0.15 14.94
N ASP A 135 2.65 -0.20 14.22
CA ASP A 135 2.85 0.27 12.85
C ASP A 135 1.73 -0.20 11.92
N GLY A 136 1.38 -1.50 11.98
CA GLY A 136 0.28 -2.05 11.20
C GLY A 136 -1.06 -1.37 11.49
N LEU A 137 -1.36 -1.10 12.76
CA LEU A 137 -2.58 -0.38 13.15
C LEU A 137 -2.57 1.08 12.66
N GLY A 138 -1.47 1.81 12.85
CA GLY A 138 -1.36 3.21 12.42
C GLY A 138 -1.50 3.36 10.90
N MET A 139 -0.77 2.53 10.14
CA MET A 139 -0.78 2.57 8.68
C MET A 139 -2.10 2.04 8.09
N GLY A 140 -2.67 0.98 8.67
CA GLY A 140 -3.96 0.45 8.24
C GLY A 140 -5.13 1.42 8.49
N LEU A 141 -5.14 2.09 9.65
CA LEU A 141 -6.13 3.13 9.94
C LEU A 141 -5.97 4.34 9.01
N GLY A 142 -4.74 4.75 8.68
CA GLY A 142 -4.50 5.81 7.68
C GLY A 142 -5.00 5.44 6.28
N PHE A 143 -4.83 4.17 5.88
CA PHE A 143 -5.40 3.64 4.64
C PHE A 143 -6.93 3.67 4.66
N THR A 144 -7.55 3.18 5.74
CA THR A 144 -9.00 3.16 5.94
C THR A 144 -9.59 4.58 5.93
N PHE A 145 -8.94 5.52 6.60
CA PHE A 145 -9.35 6.92 6.63
C PHE A 145 -9.32 7.56 5.23
N THR A 146 -8.27 7.27 4.45
CA THR A 146 -8.17 7.77 3.08
C THR A 146 -9.26 7.18 2.18
N LEU A 147 -9.57 5.89 2.32
CA LEU A 147 -10.70 5.26 1.61
C LEU A 147 -12.03 5.91 1.98
N CYS A 148 -12.25 6.23 3.25
CA CYS A 148 -13.45 6.90 3.71
C CYS A 148 -13.59 8.31 3.08
N ILE A 149 -12.51 9.09 3.03
CA ILE A 149 -12.52 10.42 2.38
C ILE A 149 -12.77 10.29 0.87
N MET A 150 -12.08 9.38 0.18
CA MET A 150 -12.30 9.19 -1.26
C MET A 150 -13.72 8.69 -1.55
N GLY A 151 -14.20 7.73 -0.75
CA GLY A 151 -15.55 7.18 -0.84
C GLY A 151 -16.61 8.25 -0.64
N THR A 152 -16.48 9.10 0.38
CA THR A 152 -17.46 10.18 0.62
C THR A 152 -17.52 11.16 -0.55
N ILE A 153 -16.39 11.60 -1.08
CA ILE A 153 -16.36 12.53 -2.23
C ILE A 153 -16.96 11.87 -3.48
N ARG A 154 -16.60 10.60 -3.77
CA ARG A 154 -17.08 9.90 -4.96
C ARG A 154 -18.55 9.49 -4.86
N GLU A 155 -19.05 9.17 -3.67
CA GLU A 155 -20.46 8.84 -3.42
C GLU A 155 -21.34 10.10 -3.54
N ILE A 156 -20.93 11.23 -2.94
CA ILE A 156 -21.66 12.50 -3.03
C ILE A 156 -21.76 12.98 -4.49
N LEU A 157 -20.65 12.91 -5.25
CA LEU A 157 -20.61 13.44 -6.61
C LEU A 157 -21.15 12.45 -7.68
N GLY A 158 -21.08 11.15 -7.41
CA GLY A 158 -21.53 10.11 -8.32
C GLY A 158 -23.02 9.78 -8.17
N SER A 159 -23.44 9.37 -6.97
CA SER A 159 -24.80 8.93 -6.68
C SER A 159 -25.67 9.99 -6.00
N GLY A 160 -25.11 11.12 -5.55
CA GLY A 160 -25.90 12.17 -4.89
C GLY A 160 -26.45 11.73 -3.52
N THR A 161 -25.81 10.74 -2.91
CA THR A 161 -26.18 10.15 -1.63
C THR A 161 -25.03 10.32 -0.64
N TRP A 162 -25.32 10.63 0.62
CA TRP A 162 -24.31 10.65 1.68
C TRP A 162 -24.67 9.61 2.74
N LEU A 163 -23.79 8.61 2.92
CA LEU A 163 -24.00 7.46 3.79
C LEU A 163 -25.21 6.60 3.40
N ALA A 164 -25.44 6.37 2.10
CA ALA A 164 -26.48 5.42 1.67
C ALA A 164 -25.86 4.02 1.50
N GLY A 165 -26.22 3.09 2.38
CA GLY A 165 -25.68 1.74 2.35
C GLY A 165 -26.19 0.88 3.49
N ASP A 166 -26.03 -0.43 3.36
CA ASP A 166 -26.38 -1.39 4.41
C ASP A 166 -25.17 -1.49 5.35
N TRP A 167 -25.14 -0.62 6.37
CA TRP A 167 -24.03 -0.52 7.33
C TRP A 167 -23.81 -1.82 8.12
N PHE A 168 -23.08 -2.79 7.55
CA PHE A 168 -22.74 -4.07 8.17
C PHE A 168 -23.95 -4.78 8.82
N GLY A 169 -25.14 -4.70 8.22
CA GLY A 169 -26.38 -5.29 8.75
C GLY A 169 -26.93 -4.65 10.03
N LEU A 170 -26.29 -3.59 10.57
CA LEU A 170 -26.73 -2.86 11.76
C LEU A 170 -27.80 -1.80 11.46
N ALA A 171 -27.92 -1.38 10.21
CA ALA A 171 -28.95 -0.44 9.76
C ALA A 171 -29.41 -0.80 8.33
N PRO A 172 -30.21 -1.87 8.15
CA PRO A 172 -30.79 -2.17 6.85
C PRO A 172 -31.70 -1.02 6.42
N GLY A 173 -31.36 -0.35 5.32
CA GLY A 173 -32.18 0.74 4.76
C GLY A 173 -31.91 2.16 5.30
N PHE A 174 -30.72 2.45 5.84
CA PHE A 174 -30.33 3.86 6.04
C PHE A 174 -30.11 4.51 4.66
N LYS A 175 -31.15 5.17 4.14
CA LYS A 175 -31.16 5.83 2.82
C LYS A 175 -30.23 7.05 2.73
N GLY A 176 -29.38 7.30 3.72
CA GLY A 176 -28.50 8.46 3.77
C GLY A 176 -29.24 9.79 3.66
N ILE A 177 -28.48 10.88 3.55
CA ILE A 177 -29.04 12.16 3.09
C ILE A 177 -29.11 12.08 1.56
N GLN A 178 -30.32 11.90 1.02
CA GLN A 178 -30.58 11.93 -0.43
C GLN A 178 -30.47 13.38 -0.93
N LEU A 179 -29.25 13.83 -1.26
CA LEU A 179 -29.02 15.14 -1.87
C LEU A 179 -29.74 15.28 -3.23
N GLN A 180 -30.00 14.15 -3.89
CA GLN A 180 -30.68 14.10 -5.18
C GLN A 180 -32.15 14.58 -5.14
N ALA A 181 -32.81 14.51 -3.98
CA ALA A 181 -34.16 15.06 -3.80
C ALA A 181 -34.17 16.60 -3.61
N ALA A 182 -33.04 17.20 -3.22
CA ALA A 182 -32.93 18.63 -2.94
C ALA A 182 -32.32 19.44 -4.11
N PHE A 183 -31.51 18.83 -4.99
CA PHE A 183 -30.73 19.56 -6.00
C PHE A 183 -30.94 19.18 -7.47
N ASN A 184 -31.79 18.20 -7.82
CA ASN A 184 -32.14 17.84 -9.22
C ASN A 184 -30.92 17.78 -10.18
N VAL A 185 -29.80 17.21 -9.72
CA VAL A 185 -28.60 17.02 -10.53
C VAL A 185 -28.58 15.56 -10.98
N PRO A 186 -28.51 15.26 -12.31
CA PRO A 186 -28.27 13.90 -12.77
C PRO A 186 -26.90 13.44 -12.27
N GLY A 187 -26.86 12.31 -11.56
CA GLY A 187 -25.61 11.74 -11.05
C GLY A 187 -24.57 11.62 -12.15
N MET A 188 -23.40 12.22 -11.94
CA MET A 188 -22.32 12.17 -12.92
C MET A 188 -21.69 10.78 -12.86
N GLY A 189 -22.22 9.83 -13.64
CA GLY A 189 -21.69 8.45 -13.72
C GLY A 189 -20.22 8.37 -14.12
N ILE A 190 -19.64 9.44 -14.66
CA ILE A 190 -18.20 9.57 -14.91
C ILE A 190 -17.37 9.48 -13.62
N MET A 191 -17.93 9.89 -12.47
CA MET A 191 -17.22 9.87 -11.18
C MET A 191 -17.13 8.50 -10.51
N THR A 192 -18.02 7.57 -10.86
CA THR A 192 -17.96 6.20 -10.37
C THR A 192 -16.96 5.34 -11.14
N MET A 193 -16.56 5.77 -12.35
CA MET A 193 -15.52 5.11 -13.14
C MET A 193 -14.10 5.46 -12.66
N VAL A 194 -13.12 4.69 -13.16
CA VAL A 194 -11.67 4.87 -12.94
C VAL A 194 -11.18 6.33 -13.14
N PRO A 195 -11.54 7.06 -14.21
CA PRO A 195 -11.11 8.46 -14.38
C PRO A 195 -11.58 9.38 -13.22
N GLY A 196 -12.77 9.15 -12.67
CA GLY A 196 -13.26 9.87 -11.50
C GLY A 196 -12.46 9.57 -10.23
N GLY A 197 -11.99 8.33 -10.07
CA GLY A 197 -11.09 7.93 -8.99
C GLY A 197 -9.75 8.66 -9.04
N PHE A 198 -9.14 8.78 -10.22
CA PHE A 198 -7.89 9.53 -10.37
C PHE A 198 -8.08 11.04 -10.13
N PHE A 199 -9.18 11.61 -10.60
CA PHE A 199 -9.49 13.03 -10.37
C PHE A 199 -9.66 13.35 -8.89
N THR A 200 -10.46 12.56 -8.17
CA THR A 200 -10.64 12.72 -6.72
C THR A 200 -9.35 12.49 -5.96
N PHE A 201 -8.57 11.48 -6.36
CA PHE A 201 -7.26 11.24 -5.80
C PHE A 201 -6.35 12.46 -5.92
N ALA A 202 -6.29 13.08 -7.10
CA ALA A 202 -5.52 14.30 -7.34
C ALA A 202 -6.01 15.49 -6.49
N CYS A 203 -7.33 15.70 -6.37
CA CYS A 203 -7.88 16.79 -5.55
C CYS A 203 -7.60 16.62 -4.06
N VAL A 204 -7.75 15.41 -3.52
CA VAL A 204 -7.46 15.10 -2.10
C VAL A 204 -5.98 15.26 -1.83
N MET A 205 -5.12 14.77 -2.73
CA MET A 205 -3.67 14.97 -2.67
C MET A 205 -3.29 16.45 -2.67
N ALA A 206 -3.84 17.24 -3.58
CA ALA A 206 -3.60 18.67 -3.66
C ALA A 206 -4.02 19.38 -2.36
N THR A 207 -5.15 18.98 -1.78
CA THR A 207 -5.66 19.52 -0.52
C THR A 207 -4.71 19.21 0.64
N VAL A 208 -4.30 17.94 0.80
CA VAL A 208 -3.36 17.56 1.86
C VAL A 208 -2.00 18.21 1.68
N HIS A 209 -1.49 18.34 0.45
CA HIS A 209 -0.25 19.05 0.19
C HIS A 209 -0.37 20.56 0.49
N TYR A 210 -1.52 21.16 0.16
CA TYR A 210 -1.82 22.54 0.50
C TYR A 210 -1.87 22.77 2.01
N PHE A 211 -2.46 21.86 2.79
CA PHE A 211 -2.49 21.96 4.25
C PHE A 211 -1.15 21.64 4.91
N THR A 212 -0.41 20.66 4.38
CA THR A 212 0.86 20.22 4.96
C THR A 212 2.02 21.17 4.62
N ARG A 213 1.83 22.12 3.67
CA ARG A 213 2.78 23.16 3.22
C ARG A 213 4.25 22.78 3.41
N ASP A 214 4.65 21.61 2.92
CA ASP A 214 6.07 21.34 2.81
C ASP A 214 6.60 22.05 1.56
N LYS A 215 7.04 23.31 1.76
CA LYS A 215 7.69 24.13 0.72
C LYS A 215 9.08 23.60 0.32
N SER A 216 9.50 22.39 0.71
CA SER A 216 10.89 21.95 0.51
C SER A 216 11.20 21.33 -0.85
N LYS A 217 10.23 20.99 -1.71
CA LYS A 217 10.53 20.33 -3.00
C LYS A 217 9.64 20.77 -4.17
N ILE A 218 9.74 22.04 -4.55
CA ILE A 218 9.58 22.39 -5.98
C ILE A 218 10.99 22.49 -6.55
N ARG A 219 11.54 21.38 -7.03
CA ARG A 219 12.78 21.40 -7.83
C ARG A 219 12.45 22.07 -9.16
N LYS A 220 13.03 23.24 -9.39
CA LYS A 220 12.82 24.06 -10.59
C LYS A 220 13.67 23.63 -11.79
N ASP A 221 14.47 22.57 -11.66
CA ASP A 221 15.41 22.15 -12.70
C ASP A 221 14.94 20.85 -13.37
N PHE A 222 14.43 20.96 -14.60
CA PHE A 222 14.12 19.84 -15.49
C PHE A 222 15.40 19.35 -16.21
N GLY A 223 16.41 18.89 -15.47
CA GLY A 223 17.64 18.30 -16.01
C GLY A 223 17.82 16.82 -15.65
N CYS A 224 18.82 16.13 -16.22
CA CYS A 224 19.16 14.74 -15.87
C CYS A 224 19.42 14.52 -14.37
N ALA A 225 19.82 15.57 -13.63
CA ALA A 225 20.01 15.53 -12.17
C ALA A 225 18.69 15.49 -11.35
N ALA A 226 17.56 15.76 -12.01
CA ALA A 226 16.22 15.71 -11.43
C ALA A 226 15.44 14.46 -11.83
N CYS A 227 16.02 13.60 -12.69
CA CYS A 227 15.44 12.29 -12.98
C CYS A 227 15.45 11.44 -11.71
N THR A 228 14.26 11.08 -11.24
CA THR A 228 14.03 10.18 -10.09
C THR A 228 14.69 8.80 -10.26
N MET A 229 15.08 8.44 -11.48
CA MET A 229 15.76 7.19 -11.85
C MET A 229 17.28 7.33 -12.02
N GLN A 230 17.89 8.47 -11.69
CA GLN A 230 19.33 8.66 -11.87
C GLN A 230 20.15 7.62 -11.09
N ASP A 231 19.76 7.32 -9.85
CA ASP A 231 20.46 6.31 -9.03
C ASP A 231 20.40 4.92 -9.66
N VAL A 232 19.24 4.54 -10.22
CA VAL A 232 19.03 3.24 -10.90
C VAL A 232 19.86 3.16 -12.19
N CYS A 233 19.89 4.21 -13.01
CA CYS A 233 20.68 4.23 -14.24
C CYS A 233 22.20 4.22 -13.98
N THR A 234 22.65 4.71 -12.81
CA THR A 234 24.08 4.67 -12.45
C THR A 234 24.47 3.30 -11.90
N ASP A 235 23.57 2.64 -11.15
CA ASP A 235 23.78 1.29 -10.64
C ASP A 235 23.74 0.22 -11.75
N GLU A 236 22.82 0.32 -12.73
CA GLU A 236 22.80 -0.61 -13.87
C GLU A 236 24.10 -0.55 -14.69
N LYS A 237 24.66 0.66 -14.89
CA LYS A 237 25.96 0.80 -15.58
C LYS A 237 27.11 0.20 -14.78
N LYS A 238 27.14 0.41 -13.46
CA LYS A 238 28.16 -0.20 -12.59
C LYS A 238 28.05 -1.73 -12.52
N GLN A 239 26.82 -2.25 -12.45
CA GLN A 239 26.57 -3.70 -12.40
C GLN A 239 26.91 -4.37 -13.74
N ALA A 240 26.57 -3.73 -14.87
CA ALA A 240 26.98 -4.19 -16.19
C ALA A 240 28.51 -4.22 -16.34
N GLU A 241 29.20 -3.16 -15.94
CA GLU A 241 30.66 -3.07 -16.04
C GLU A 241 31.37 -4.06 -15.09
N THR A 242 30.79 -4.31 -13.90
CA THR A 242 31.31 -5.30 -12.95
C THR A 242 31.08 -6.73 -13.43
N ALA A 243 29.93 -7.01 -14.05
CA ALA A 243 29.63 -8.31 -14.66
C ALA A 243 30.55 -8.60 -15.86
N GLU A 244 30.83 -7.59 -16.71
CA GLU A 244 31.75 -7.72 -17.84
C GLU A 244 33.19 -8.00 -17.39
N ARG A 245 33.67 -7.29 -16.36
CA ARG A 245 35.00 -7.54 -15.76
C ARG A 245 35.09 -8.91 -15.10
N ALA A 246 34.05 -9.35 -14.39
CA ALA A 246 34.01 -10.68 -13.78
C ALA A 246 34.04 -11.80 -14.84
N HIS A 247 33.36 -11.60 -15.97
CA HIS A 247 33.35 -12.56 -17.07
C HIS A 247 34.70 -12.63 -17.79
N GLN A 248 35.37 -11.50 -18.02
CA GLN A 248 36.72 -11.47 -18.59
C GLN A 248 37.76 -12.14 -17.68
N ILE A 249 37.70 -11.90 -16.36
CA ILE A 249 38.59 -12.55 -15.38
C ILE A 249 38.34 -14.07 -15.35
N MET A 250 37.08 -14.50 -15.39
CA MET A 250 36.73 -15.93 -15.39
C MET A 250 37.20 -16.64 -16.67
N GLN A 251 37.07 -16.01 -17.85
CA GLN A 251 37.59 -16.54 -19.11
C GLN A 251 39.13 -16.59 -19.15
N ALA A 252 39.81 -15.60 -18.56
CA ALA A 252 41.27 -15.62 -18.43
C ALA A 252 41.75 -16.72 -17.48
N SER A 253 41.07 -16.92 -16.33
CA SER A 253 41.36 -18.03 -15.41
C SER A 253 41.10 -19.40 -16.03
N PHE A 254 40.06 -19.54 -16.88
CA PHE A 254 39.77 -20.79 -17.57
C PHE A 254 40.84 -21.13 -18.62
N LYS A 255 41.28 -20.15 -19.42
CA LYS A 255 42.41 -20.34 -20.36
C LYS A 255 43.73 -20.66 -19.66
N ALA A 256 44.02 -20.03 -18.53
CA ALA A 256 45.23 -20.33 -17.76
C ALA A 256 45.22 -21.76 -17.20
N HIS A 257 44.06 -22.29 -16.81
CA HIS A 257 43.91 -23.69 -16.42
C HIS A 257 44.06 -24.66 -17.60
N GLU A 258 43.63 -24.29 -18.80
CA GLU A 258 43.77 -25.12 -20.01
C GLU A 258 45.23 -25.20 -20.52
N GLU A 259 45.99 -24.10 -20.40
CA GLU A 259 47.41 -24.06 -20.77
C GLU A 259 48.31 -24.75 -19.74
N GLY A 260 47.96 -24.69 -18.45
CA GLY A 260 48.69 -25.40 -17.38
C GLY A 260 48.53 -26.92 -17.41
N GLY A 261 47.49 -27.45 -18.06
CA GLY A 261 47.24 -28.89 -18.21
C GLY A 261 47.91 -29.54 -19.42
N LYS A 262 48.53 -28.76 -20.32
CA LYS A 262 49.21 -29.28 -21.53
C LYS A 262 50.73 -29.48 -21.38
N ASN A 263 51.31 -29.07 -20.25
CA ASN A 263 52.74 -29.17 -19.95
C ASN A 263 53.06 -30.05 -18.72
N ALA A 264 52.13 -30.93 -18.32
CA ALA A 264 52.31 -31.95 -17.29
C ALA A 264 52.15 -33.36 -17.89
#